data_AF-A0A0F2S3E9-F1
#
_entry.id   AF-A0A0F2S3E9-F1
#
_cell.length_a   1.000
_cell.length_b   1.000
_cell.length_c   1.000
_cell.angle_alpha   90.00
_cell.angle_beta   90.00
_cell.angle_gamma   90.00
#
_symmetry.space_group_name_H-M   'P 1'
#
loop_
_entity.id
_entity.type
_entity.pdbx_description
1 polymer ?
#
loop_
_entity_poly.entity_id
_entity_poly.type
_entity_poly.pdbx_seq_one_letter_code
_entity_poly.pdbx_strand_id
1 'polypeptide(L)'
;MRGEDVGSSALSLISLYEISKILSSSLDLEKTFHDVLNLLSSYLQMRRGVVALSDGRGEVHLAAVNGLSRDALRRGACTYPLQALRRVVDTSMPSVISNAHEDPLFADYLPPVEGAEVVSIIAVPIKGSDRTYGALSIERPWDGGVRFSFETDVRFLTMIANLMAQTVRLHQSVASDRERLLEERARLQKALEHETKMELEAGVAEIIGDSPAMQRVFSEIRLVAPSRSTVLLRGESGTGKELVARAVHALSPRKDRPFIKVNCAALPETLLESELFGHEKGSFTGATSERKGRFEQAAGGTLFLDEIGEISPSFQAKLLRILQEGEFERVGGNKTIRVDVRLISATNKNLEEAVAKGDFRADLYYRINVVPVFLPALREREGDIPKLTRFFLDRFNEDNGRKLAIAPEAMNVFANCHFPGNVRELENCVQRVATMTRGETIRDVDLPCQRDNCLSAVLWSLDGTAAPVGGLGRSRTPARAPVPPAAVTQAPADDEGFDDDFDAGPDAEPLTGGATVPQRDRLISAMERAGWVQAKAARILGLTPRQVGYALKKYNIDVKRI
;
A
#
# COMPACT_ATOMS: atom_id res chain seq x y z
N MET A 1 69.01 42.17 -7.45
CA MET A 1 67.73 42.60 -6.86
C MET A 1 66.48 42.40 -7.74
N ARG A 2 66.55 41.91 -9.00
CA ARG A 2 65.34 41.65 -9.84
C ARG A 2 64.93 40.16 -9.99
N GLY A 3 65.68 39.22 -9.40
CA GLY A 3 65.45 37.78 -9.59
C GLY A 3 64.58 37.10 -8.52
N GLU A 4 64.56 37.61 -7.29
CA GLU A 4 63.87 36.96 -6.15
C GLU A 4 62.38 37.35 -6.02
N ASP A 5 61.98 38.55 -6.47
CA ASP A 5 60.56 38.98 -6.50
C ASP A 5 59.68 38.13 -7.44
N VAL A 6 60.30 37.55 -8.49
CA VAL A 6 59.60 36.67 -9.44
C VAL A 6 59.25 35.32 -8.80
N GLY A 7 60.10 34.81 -7.89
CA GLY A 7 59.85 33.57 -7.16
C GLY A 7 58.70 33.67 -6.15
N SER A 8 58.63 34.78 -5.41
CA SER A 8 57.53 35.06 -4.45
C SER A 8 56.17 35.26 -5.15
N SER A 9 56.18 35.87 -6.34
CA SER A 9 54.96 36.08 -7.14
C SER A 9 54.42 34.77 -7.75
N ALA A 10 55.30 33.89 -8.25
CA ALA A 10 54.90 32.59 -8.80
C ALA A 10 54.31 31.65 -7.73
N LEU A 11 54.92 31.66 -6.54
CA LEU A 11 54.46 30.94 -5.36
C LEU A 11 53.06 31.40 -4.92
N SER A 12 52.77 32.72 -4.98
CA SER A 12 51.47 33.30 -4.58
C SER A 12 50.35 32.88 -5.54
N LEU A 13 50.66 32.77 -6.84
CA LEU A 13 49.72 32.32 -7.86
C LEU A 13 49.39 30.83 -7.73
N ILE A 14 50.37 29.98 -7.41
CA ILE A 14 50.16 28.55 -7.17
C ILE A 14 49.26 28.35 -5.94
N SER A 15 49.52 29.09 -4.86
CA SER A 15 48.69 29.02 -3.65
C SER A 15 47.27 29.50 -3.90
N LEU A 16 47.07 30.57 -4.67
CA LEU A 16 45.73 31.01 -5.05
C LEU A 16 44.99 29.94 -5.87
N TYR A 17 45.69 29.29 -6.81
CA TYR A 17 45.12 28.23 -7.62
C TYR A 17 44.67 27.03 -6.77
N GLU A 18 45.50 26.57 -5.84
CA GLU A 18 45.14 25.47 -4.94
C GLU A 18 44.01 25.85 -3.97
N ILE A 19 44.01 27.08 -3.43
CA ILE A 19 42.90 27.60 -2.62
C ILE A 19 41.60 27.64 -3.42
N SER A 20 41.65 28.05 -4.69
CA SER A 20 40.46 28.08 -5.56
C SER A 20 39.87 26.68 -5.78
N LYS A 21 40.72 25.64 -5.92
CA LYS A 21 40.26 24.25 -6.00
C LYS A 21 39.54 23.83 -4.72
N ILE A 22 40.13 24.09 -3.55
CA ILE A 22 39.53 23.77 -2.25
C ILE A 22 38.16 24.43 -2.12
N LEU A 23 38.08 25.73 -2.39
CA LEU A 23 36.84 26.52 -2.33
C LEU A 23 35.74 26.05 -3.30
N SER A 24 36.11 25.36 -4.38
CA SER A 24 35.16 24.81 -5.36
C SER A 24 34.75 23.35 -5.11
N SER A 25 35.41 22.66 -4.17
CA SER A 25 35.31 21.20 -4.01
C SER A 25 34.14 20.72 -3.15
N SER A 26 33.65 21.57 -2.24
CA SER A 26 32.65 21.20 -1.24
C SER A 26 31.75 22.38 -0.90
N LEU A 27 30.53 22.08 -0.45
CA LEU A 27 29.58 23.07 0.09
C LEU A 27 29.69 23.20 1.62
N ASP A 28 30.53 22.42 2.29
CA ASP A 28 30.78 22.54 3.73
C ASP A 28 31.73 23.70 4.02
N LEU A 29 31.18 24.86 4.42
CA LEU A 29 31.95 26.08 4.65
C LEU A 29 33.00 25.93 5.76
N GLU A 30 32.67 25.26 6.87
CA GLU A 30 33.60 25.10 8.00
C GLU A 30 34.82 24.27 7.59
N LYS A 31 34.58 23.14 6.94
CA LYS A 31 35.64 22.27 6.44
C LYS A 31 36.48 22.98 5.39
N THR A 32 35.83 23.62 4.43
CA THR A 32 36.49 24.29 3.31
C THR A 32 37.38 25.42 3.80
N PHE A 33 36.91 26.27 4.71
CA PHE A 33 37.71 27.36 5.26
C PHE A 33 38.85 26.87 6.15
N HIS A 34 38.67 25.77 6.85
CA HIS A 34 39.77 25.15 7.58
C HIS A 34 40.87 24.64 6.63
N ASP A 35 40.50 24.00 5.52
CA ASP A 35 41.47 23.51 4.54
C ASP A 35 42.21 24.67 3.86
N VAL A 36 41.52 25.79 3.59
CA VAL A 36 42.16 27.03 3.13
C VAL A 36 43.15 27.58 4.15
N LEU A 37 42.78 27.63 5.44
CA LEU A 37 43.70 28.06 6.50
C LEU A 37 44.93 27.15 6.63
N ASN A 38 44.76 25.83 6.49
CA ASN A 38 45.88 24.89 6.50
C ASN A 38 46.85 25.18 5.36
N LEU A 39 46.34 25.39 4.15
CA LEU A 39 47.17 25.70 3.00
C LEU A 39 47.88 27.06 3.15
N LEU A 40 47.19 28.06 3.71
CA LEU A 40 47.78 29.36 4.07
C LEU A 40 48.93 29.23 5.06
N SER A 41 48.84 28.30 6.03
CA SER A 41 49.89 28.12 7.04
C SER A 41 51.23 27.71 6.46
N SER A 42 51.19 26.86 5.42
CA SER A 42 52.39 26.41 4.70
C SER A 42 53.01 27.53 3.85
N TYR A 43 52.24 28.55 3.49
CA TYR A 43 52.67 29.63 2.59
C TYR A 43 53.14 30.88 3.31
N LEU A 44 52.35 31.37 4.26
CA LEU A 44 52.59 32.65 4.96
C LEU A 44 53.47 32.52 6.20
N GLN A 45 54.02 31.32 6.48
CA GLN A 45 54.73 31.02 7.74
C GLN A 45 53.96 31.54 8.96
N MET A 46 52.62 31.42 8.91
CA MET A 46 51.75 31.94 9.97
C MET A 46 51.70 30.96 11.13
N ARG A 47 51.59 31.47 12.35
CA ARG A 47 51.47 30.67 13.57
C ARG A 47 50.04 30.20 13.80
N ARG A 48 49.07 31.08 13.55
CA ARG A 48 47.63 30.80 13.68
C ARG A 48 46.85 31.51 12.58
N GLY A 49 45.69 30.93 12.24
CA GLY A 49 44.75 31.50 11.29
C GLY A 49 43.32 31.31 11.77
N VAL A 50 42.47 32.30 11.53
CA VAL A 50 41.09 32.35 12.00
C VAL A 50 40.19 32.90 10.91
N VAL A 51 39.08 32.22 10.66
CA VAL A 51 37.98 32.68 9.82
C VAL A 51 36.76 32.82 10.68
N ALA A 52 36.16 34.00 10.67
CA ALA A 52 34.93 34.28 11.35
C ALA A 52 33.86 34.74 10.35
N LEU A 53 32.63 34.26 10.52
CA LEU A 53 31.49 34.61 9.68
C LEU A 53 30.49 35.44 10.49
N SER A 54 29.79 36.34 9.82
CA SER A 54 28.71 37.14 10.40
C SER A 54 27.35 36.57 10.02
N ASP A 55 26.43 36.60 10.98
CA ASP A 55 25.03 36.22 10.80
C ASP A 55 24.18 37.29 10.08
N GLY A 56 24.79 38.43 9.71
CA GLY A 56 24.12 39.57 9.09
C GLY A 56 23.44 40.52 10.07
N ARG A 57 23.41 40.21 11.37
CA ARG A 57 22.95 41.10 12.46
C ARG A 57 24.12 41.80 13.17
N GLY A 58 25.35 41.60 12.68
CA GLY A 58 26.58 42.18 13.23
C GLY A 58 27.23 41.30 14.31
N GLU A 59 26.67 40.13 14.60
CA GLU A 59 27.34 39.14 15.44
C GLU A 59 28.29 38.29 14.59
N VAL A 60 29.45 37.97 15.15
CA VAL A 60 30.54 37.29 14.46
C VAL A 60 30.87 36.02 15.22
N HIS A 61 30.82 34.87 14.54
CA HIS A 61 31.16 33.56 15.09
C HIS A 61 32.34 32.96 14.33
N LEU A 62 33.16 32.18 15.04
CA LEU A 62 34.29 31.50 14.42
C LEU A 62 33.81 30.33 13.58
N ALA A 63 34.12 30.35 12.29
CA ALA A 63 33.75 29.30 11.33
C ALA A 63 34.90 28.31 11.09
N ALA A 64 36.16 28.76 11.14
CA ALA A 64 37.32 27.88 11.03
C ALA A 64 38.54 28.45 11.76
N VAL A 65 39.40 27.56 12.25
CA VAL A 65 40.67 27.91 12.92
C VAL A 65 41.80 26.98 12.51
N ASN A 66 43.03 27.49 12.49
CA ASN A 66 44.28 26.76 12.28
C ASN A 66 45.30 27.21 13.35
N GLY A 67 46.06 26.27 13.94
CA GLY A 67 46.95 26.54 15.07
C GLY A 67 46.23 26.73 16.42
N LEU A 68 44.92 26.46 16.47
CA LEU A 68 44.06 26.45 17.67
C LEU A 68 43.28 25.13 17.76
N SER A 69 42.91 24.69 18.96
CA SER A 69 42.18 23.43 19.16
C SER A 69 40.74 23.50 18.63
N ARG A 70 40.39 22.63 17.68
CA ARG A 70 39.00 22.48 17.16
C ARG A 70 38.00 22.08 18.25
N ASP A 71 38.43 21.29 19.24
CA ASP A 71 37.57 20.89 20.36
C ASP A 71 37.32 22.04 21.34
N ALA A 72 38.22 23.03 21.39
CA ALA A 72 37.98 24.27 22.13
C ALA A 72 36.99 25.18 21.39
N LEU A 73 37.02 25.19 20.05
CA LEU A 73 36.07 25.92 19.21
C LEU A 73 34.62 25.42 19.42
N ARG A 74 34.41 24.10 19.34
CA ARG A 74 33.08 23.47 19.52
C ARG A 74 32.49 23.64 20.92
N ARG A 75 33.35 23.79 21.93
CA ARG A 75 32.96 24.01 23.34
C ARG A 75 32.88 25.50 23.73
N GLY A 76 33.10 26.43 22.80
CA GLY A 76 33.12 27.87 23.08
C GLY A 76 34.29 28.34 23.95
N ALA A 77 35.32 27.51 24.11
CA ALA A 77 36.50 27.78 24.95
C ALA A 77 37.67 28.42 24.17
N CYS A 78 37.44 28.86 22.94
CA CYS A 78 38.44 29.56 22.13
C CYS A 78 38.46 31.06 22.47
N THR A 79 39.54 31.52 23.11
CA THR A 79 39.72 32.91 23.58
C THR A 79 40.22 33.86 22.50
N TYR A 80 39.85 33.68 21.22
CA TYR A 80 40.28 34.64 20.19
C TYR A 80 39.52 35.97 20.36
N PRO A 81 40.18 37.15 20.36
CA PRO A 81 39.52 38.45 20.50
C PRO A 81 38.57 38.80 19.33
N LEU A 82 37.33 38.33 19.40
CA LEU A 82 36.31 38.54 18.34
C LEU A 82 36.00 40.02 18.10
N GLN A 83 36.24 40.90 19.07
CA GLN A 83 36.05 42.34 18.92
C GLN A 83 36.93 42.92 17.80
N ALA A 84 38.15 42.40 17.62
CA ALA A 84 39.03 42.82 16.54
C ALA A 84 38.46 42.43 15.16
N LEU A 85 37.89 41.23 15.03
CA LEU A 85 37.26 40.77 13.79
C LEU A 85 35.95 41.50 13.51
N ARG A 86 35.16 41.77 14.55
CA ARG A 86 33.93 42.57 14.46
C ARG A 86 34.22 43.96 13.89
N ARG A 87 35.28 44.62 14.36
CA ARG A 87 35.72 45.90 13.80
C ARG A 87 36.04 45.81 12.31
N VAL A 88 36.68 44.74 11.85
CA VAL A 88 36.99 44.52 10.42
C VAL A 88 35.72 44.28 9.61
N VAL A 89 34.74 43.53 10.15
CA VAL A 89 33.43 43.33 9.51
C VAL A 89 32.67 44.65 9.40
N ASP A 90 32.58 45.41 10.49
CA ASP A 90 31.81 46.66 10.58
C ASP A 90 32.41 47.76 9.69
N THR A 91 33.73 47.92 9.71
CA THR A 91 34.43 48.92 8.87
C THR A 91 34.62 48.47 7.43
N SER A 92 34.56 47.17 7.17
CA SER A 92 34.88 46.57 5.86
C SER A 92 36.25 46.97 5.32
N MET A 93 37.20 47.24 6.23
CA MET A 93 38.58 47.63 5.92
C MET A 93 39.58 46.65 6.55
N PRO A 94 40.71 46.34 5.87
CA PRO A 94 41.80 45.59 6.48
C PRO A 94 42.34 46.29 7.74
N SER A 95 42.75 45.48 8.71
CA SER A 95 43.41 45.91 9.94
C SER A 95 44.76 45.21 10.08
N VAL A 96 45.81 45.99 10.35
CA VAL A 96 47.16 45.48 10.59
C VAL A 96 47.62 45.97 11.95
N ILE A 97 47.98 45.04 12.82
CA ILE A 97 48.57 45.30 14.13
C ILE A 97 50.01 44.83 14.05
N SER A 98 50.95 45.79 14.07
CA SER A 98 52.38 45.50 13.88
C SER A 98 53.00 44.77 15.07
N ASN A 99 52.56 45.07 16.30
CA ASN A 99 52.93 44.35 17.52
C ASN A 99 51.68 44.07 18.37
N ALA A 100 51.25 42.83 18.39
CA ALA A 100 50.05 42.40 19.10
C ALA A 100 50.22 42.33 20.63
N HIS A 101 51.45 42.32 21.15
CA HIS A 101 51.70 42.42 22.60
C HIS A 101 51.48 43.84 23.14
N GLU A 102 51.53 44.85 22.27
CA GLU A 102 51.27 46.26 22.61
C GLU A 102 49.80 46.67 22.38
N ASP A 103 49.01 45.80 21.74
CA ASP A 103 47.60 46.08 21.44
C ASP A 103 46.68 45.62 22.59
N PRO A 104 45.84 46.51 23.15
CA PRO A 104 44.95 46.18 24.27
C PRO A 104 43.98 45.02 24.00
N LEU A 105 43.63 44.75 22.74
CA LEU A 105 42.70 43.67 22.40
C LEU A 105 43.36 42.29 22.40
N PHE A 106 44.69 42.23 22.26
CA PHE A 106 45.45 40.98 22.10
C PHE A 106 46.45 40.71 23.23
N ALA A 107 46.68 41.68 24.12
CA ALA A 107 47.59 41.57 25.25
C ALA A 107 47.32 40.34 26.15
N ASP A 108 46.05 40.01 26.42
CA ASP A 108 45.65 38.88 27.25
C ASP A 108 45.52 37.55 26.47
N TYR A 109 45.60 37.60 25.13
CA TYR A 109 45.42 36.46 24.24
C TYR A 109 46.75 35.75 23.89
N LEU A 110 47.84 36.50 23.81
CA LEU A 110 49.16 35.95 23.44
C LEU A 110 49.92 35.47 24.68
N PRO A 111 50.59 34.30 24.62
CA PRO A 111 51.43 33.85 25.73
C PRO A 111 52.63 34.80 25.90
N PRO A 112 53.10 35.06 27.13
CA PRO A 112 54.31 35.86 27.35
C PRO A 112 55.51 35.20 26.67
N VAL A 113 56.24 35.96 25.87
CA VAL A 113 57.38 35.47 25.08
C VAL A 113 58.67 35.65 25.87
N GLU A 114 59.46 34.57 26.02
CA GLU A 114 60.87 34.66 26.45
C GLU A 114 61.75 35.01 25.25
N GLY A 115 61.83 36.30 24.91
CA GLY A 115 62.63 36.82 23.79
C GLY A 115 61.95 37.96 23.01
N ALA A 116 62.70 38.63 22.14
CA ALA A 116 62.24 39.76 21.33
C ALA A 116 61.44 39.36 20.07
N GLU A 117 60.62 38.31 20.14
CA GLU A 117 59.80 37.86 19.00
C GLU A 117 58.54 38.73 18.92
N VAL A 118 58.46 39.59 17.90
CA VAL A 118 57.30 40.47 17.69
C VAL A 118 56.24 39.69 16.93
N VAL A 119 55.00 39.68 17.40
CA VAL A 119 53.89 39.00 16.71
C VAL A 119 53.00 40.05 16.06
N SER A 120 52.77 39.91 14.76
CA SER A 120 51.87 40.77 13.99
C SER A 120 50.55 40.06 13.70
N ILE A 121 49.47 40.84 13.63
CA ILE A 121 48.13 40.35 13.30
C ILE A 121 47.64 41.11 12.06
N ILE A 122 47.26 40.35 11.04
CA ILE A 122 46.66 40.90 9.83
C ILE A 122 45.24 40.34 9.76
N ALA A 123 44.26 41.21 9.60
CA ALA A 123 42.87 40.83 9.43
C ALA A 123 42.27 41.54 8.22
N VAL A 124 41.62 40.78 7.34
CA VAL A 124 40.99 41.28 6.11
C VAL A 124 39.50 40.91 6.09
N PRO A 125 38.64 41.76 5.53
CA PRO A 125 37.21 41.46 5.42
C PRO A 125 36.95 40.42 4.33
N ILE A 126 36.07 39.47 4.63
CA ILE A 126 35.47 38.53 3.66
C ILE A 126 34.27 39.26 3.05
N LYS A 127 34.54 40.07 2.03
CA LYS A 127 33.59 41.04 1.49
C LYS A 127 32.90 40.53 0.23
N GLY A 128 31.57 40.44 0.27
CA GLY A 128 30.71 40.27 -0.89
C GLY A 128 30.37 41.61 -1.55
N SER A 129 29.70 41.55 -2.70
CA SER A 129 29.19 42.75 -3.39
C SER A 129 28.01 43.41 -2.66
N ASP A 130 27.31 42.65 -1.83
CA ASP A 130 26.09 42.98 -1.08
C ASP A 130 26.38 43.33 0.38
N ARG A 131 27.24 42.56 1.05
CA ARG A 131 27.61 42.75 2.46
C ARG A 131 28.97 42.14 2.78
N THR A 132 29.48 42.43 3.97
CA THR A 132 30.66 41.74 4.52
C THR A 132 30.20 40.49 5.26
N TYR A 133 30.60 39.32 4.75
CA TYR A 133 30.19 38.02 5.30
C TYR A 133 31.02 37.59 6.50
N GLY A 134 32.17 38.23 6.76
CA GLY A 134 33.08 37.80 7.81
C GLY A 134 34.45 38.47 7.76
N ALA A 135 35.41 37.91 8.48
CA ALA A 135 36.81 38.32 8.46
C ALA A 135 37.75 37.12 8.48
N LEU A 136 38.86 37.23 7.75
CA LEU A 136 40.00 36.31 7.77
C LEU A 136 41.14 37.00 8.52
N SER A 137 41.64 36.38 9.58
CA SER A 137 42.80 36.86 10.32
C SER A 137 43.90 35.83 10.41
N ILE A 138 45.14 36.30 10.35
CA ILE A 138 46.34 35.50 10.57
C ILE A 138 47.21 36.14 11.65
N GLU A 139 47.92 35.28 12.38
CA GLU A 139 48.97 35.63 13.34
C GLU A 139 50.31 35.23 12.74
N ARG A 140 51.25 36.18 12.62
CA ARG A 140 52.56 35.93 12.02
C ARG A 140 53.69 36.46 12.90
N PRO A 141 54.71 35.64 13.23
CA PRO A 141 55.90 36.11 13.91
C PRO A 141 56.74 36.99 12.97
N TRP A 142 57.31 38.06 13.51
CA TRP A 142 58.19 39.00 12.83
C TRP A 142 59.59 38.92 13.44
N ASP A 143 60.57 38.61 12.60
CA ASP A 143 61.98 38.40 12.97
C ASP A 143 62.86 39.66 12.79
N GLY A 144 62.26 40.82 12.49
CA GLY A 144 62.98 42.09 12.32
C GLY A 144 63.73 42.27 10.99
N GLY A 145 63.58 41.36 10.02
CA GLY A 145 64.22 41.48 8.70
C GLY A 145 63.63 42.57 7.78
N VAL A 146 64.41 43.05 6.79
CA VAL A 146 64.00 44.07 5.78
C VAL A 146 63.12 43.46 4.66
N ARG A 147 62.72 42.19 4.76
CA ARG A 147 62.04 41.43 3.69
C ARG A 147 60.50 41.50 3.72
N PHE A 148 59.90 42.27 4.63
CA PHE A 148 58.45 42.26 4.84
C PHE A 148 57.74 43.51 4.30
N SER A 149 56.67 43.29 3.54
CA SER A 149 55.70 44.33 3.20
C SER A 149 54.32 43.87 3.63
N PHE A 150 53.79 44.49 4.69
CA PHE A 150 52.40 44.29 5.13
C PHE A 150 51.41 44.55 3.99
N GLU A 151 51.75 45.42 3.03
CA GLU A 151 50.92 45.69 1.86
C GLU A 151 50.76 44.46 0.96
N THR A 152 51.80 43.66 0.78
CA THR A 152 51.75 42.45 -0.05
C THR A 152 50.88 41.37 0.59
N ASP A 153 51.04 41.14 1.89
CA ASP A 153 50.24 40.16 2.64
C ASP A 153 48.77 40.57 2.71
N VAL A 154 48.48 41.86 2.95
CA VAL A 154 47.10 42.38 2.94
C VAL A 154 46.47 42.18 1.56
N ARG A 155 47.18 42.47 0.46
CA ARG A 155 46.66 42.24 -0.90
C ARG A 155 46.38 40.77 -1.17
N PHE A 156 47.30 39.89 -0.79
CA PHE A 156 47.15 38.44 -0.98
C PHE A 156 45.99 37.86 -0.16
N LEU A 157 45.91 38.20 1.13
CA LEU A 157 44.81 37.78 2.00
C LEU A 157 43.47 38.35 1.54
N THR A 158 43.44 39.60 1.08
CA THR A 158 42.22 40.22 0.52
C THR A 158 41.73 39.45 -0.71
N MET A 159 42.64 39.01 -1.57
CA MET A 159 42.29 38.21 -2.75
C MET A 159 41.69 36.86 -2.36
N ILE A 160 42.24 36.18 -1.35
CA ILE A 160 41.68 34.93 -0.81
C ILE A 160 40.33 35.18 -0.14
N ALA A 161 40.22 36.24 0.67
CA ALA A 161 38.98 36.60 1.37
C ALA A 161 37.84 36.92 0.38
N ASN A 162 38.15 37.51 -0.78
CA ASN A 162 37.17 37.71 -1.85
C ASN A 162 36.69 36.38 -2.47
N LEU A 163 37.58 35.41 -2.68
CA LEU A 163 37.18 34.07 -3.15
C LEU A 163 36.32 33.36 -2.10
N MET A 164 36.71 33.45 -0.82
CA MET A 164 35.90 32.92 0.29
C MET A 164 34.52 33.57 0.34
N ALA A 165 34.41 34.88 0.11
CA ALA A 165 33.15 35.60 0.07
C ALA A 165 32.22 35.09 -1.05
N GLN A 166 32.77 34.80 -2.23
CA GLN A 166 32.01 34.21 -3.34
C GLN A 166 31.46 32.82 -2.96
N THR A 167 32.27 31.99 -2.29
CA THR A 167 31.84 30.68 -1.80
C THR A 167 30.73 30.78 -0.75
N VAL A 168 30.83 31.70 0.22
CA VAL A 168 29.74 31.93 1.22
C VAL A 168 28.44 32.32 0.51
N ARG A 169 28.51 33.25 -0.45
CA ARG A 169 27.35 33.71 -1.21
C ARG A 169 26.69 32.57 -1.98
N LEU A 170 27.47 31.76 -2.67
CA LEU A 170 26.96 30.61 -3.43
C LEU A 170 26.27 29.61 -2.48
N HIS A 171 26.88 29.31 -1.34
CA HIS A 171 26.31 28.43 -0.34
C HIS A 171 24.96 28.94 0.20
N GLN A 172 24.88 30.23 0.54
CA GLN A 172 23.64 30.85 1.01
C GLN A 172 22.53 30.82 -0.06
N SER A 173 22.86 31.06 -1.33
CA SER A 173 21.92 30.96 -2.44
C SER A 173 21.37 29.55 -2.59
N VAL A 174 22.25 28.54 -2.63
CA VAL A 174 21.86 27.12 -2.78
C VAL A 174 21.00 26.64 -1.61
N ALA A 175 21.33 27.06 -0.38
CA ALA A 175 20.53 26.74 0.80
C ALA A 175 19.11 27.31 0.69
N SER A 176 18.98 28.57 0.27
CA SER A 176 17.67 29.24 0.11
C SER A 176 16.82 28.63 -1.01
N ASP A 177 17.43 28.30 -2.15
CA ASP A 177 16.72 27.66 -3.27
C ASP A 177 16.23 26.26 -2.89
N ARG A 178 17.03 25.51 -2.14
CA ARG A 178 16.64 24.19 -1.64
C ARG A 178 15.44 24.27 -0.71
N GLU A 179 15.43 25.23 0.21
CA GLU A 179 14.31 25.43 1.14
C GLU A 179 13.02 25.77 0.39
N ARG A 180 13.09 26.72 -0.56
CA ARG A 180 11.95 27.08 -1.42
C ARG A 180 11.40 25.88 -2.20
N LEU A 181 12.27 25.06 -2.80
CA LEU A 181 11.86 23.87 -3.55
C LEU A 181 11.18 22.82 -2.67
N LEU A 182 11.64 22.65 -1.42
CA LEU A 182 11.03 21.72 -0.47
C LEU A 182 9.62 22.19 -0.06
N GLU A 183 9.45 23.50 0.19
CA GLU A 183 8.14 24.08 0.49
C GLU A 183 7.16 23.95 -0.68
N GLU A 184 7.62 24.25 -1.90
CA GLU A 184 6.80 24.13 -3.10
C GLU A 184 6.37 22.67 -3.34
N ARG A 185 7.29 21.72 -3.19
CA ARG A 185 6.97 20.29 -3.27
C ARG A 185 5.93 19.88 -2.21
N ALA A 186 6.09 20.31 -0.97
CA ALA A 186 5.15 19.99 0.11
C ALA A 186 3.75 20.57 -0.17
N ARG A 187 3.69 21.79 -0.72
CA ARG A 187 2.44 22.44 -1.11
C ARG A 187 1.74 21.72 -2.26
N LEU A 188 2.48 21.40 -3.32
CA LEU A 188 1.95 20.69 -4.49
C LEU A 188 1.47 19.28 -4.11
N GLN A 189 2.21 18.59 -3.25
CA GLN A 189 1.81 17.27 -2.77
C GLN A 189 0.50 17.32 -1.97
N LYS A 190 0.33 18.29 -1.07
CA LYS A 190 -0.93 18.50 -0.35
C LYS A 190 -2.10 18.85 -1.26
N ALA A 191 -1.87 19.68 -2.29
CA ALA A 191 -2.89 20.03 -3.26
C ALA A 191 -3.35 18.80 -4.06
N LEU A 192 -2.41 17.98 -4.53
CA LEU A 192 -2.69 16.76 -5.27
C LEU A 192 -3.45 15.73 -4.42
N GLU A 193 -3.06 15.56 -3.15
CA GLU A 193 -3.76 14.69 -2.19
C GLU A 193 -5.21 15.16 -1.95
N HIS A 194 -5.45 16.48 -1.94
CA HIS A 194 -6.79 17.02 -1.74
C HIS A 194 -7.68 16.90 -2.98
N GLU A 195 -7.14 17.22 -4.16
CA GLU A 195 -7.84 17.12 -5.45
C GLU A 195 -8.18 15.66 -5.79
N THR A 196 -7.22 14.75 -5.62
CA THR A 196 -7.50 13.30 -5.75
C THR A 196 -8.59 12.89 -4.78
N LYS A 197 -8.51 13.24 -3.48
CA LYS A 197 -9.56 12.90 -2.52
C LYS A 197 -10.96 13.37 -2.95
N MET A 198 -11.10 14.57 -3.50
CA MET A 198 -12.40 15.08 -3.96
C MET A 198 -12.93 14.38 -5.21
N GLU A 199 -12.11 14.19 -6.25
CA GLU A 199 -12.51 13.44 -7.44
C GLU A 199 -12.86 11.98 -7.10
N LEU A 200 -12.16 11.40 -6.12
CA LEU A 200 -12.38 10.06 -5.61
C LEU A 200 -13.65 9.92 -4.79
N GLU A 201 -14.01 10.92 -3.98
CA GLU A 201 -15.28 10.96 -3.26
C GLU A 201 -16.46 11.06 -4.23
N ALA A 202 -16.33 11.79 -5.35
CA ALA A 202 -17.37 11.87 -6.38
C ALA A 202 -17.60 10.55 -7.13
N GLY A 203 -16.54 9.75 -7.37
CA GLY A 203 -16.63 8.45 -8.06
C GLY A 203 -17.07 7.27 -7.18
N VAL A 204 -16.96 7.39 -5.85
CA VAL A 204 -17.29 6.34 -4.86
C VAL A 204 -18.53 6.71 -4.03
N ALA A 205 -19.12 7.91 -4.21
CA ALA A 205 -20.27 8.42 -3.46
C ALA A 205 -21.47 7.46 -3.40
N GLU A 206 -21.59 6.53 -4.35
CA GLU A 206 -22.68 5.54 -4.38
C GLU A 206 -22.45 4.34 -3.42
N ILE A 207 -21.22 4.11 -2.92
CA ILE A 207 -20.89 2.98 -2.05
C ILE A 207 -20.75 3.45 -0.60
N ILE A 208 -21.64 2.94 0.24
CA ILE A 208 -21.66 3.24 1.68
C ILE A 208 -20.83 2.19 2.44
N GLY A 209 -19.81 2.64 3.16
CA GLY A 209 -19.08 1.81 4.12
C GLY A 209 -17.86 2.52 4.70
N ASP A 210 -17.76 2.59 6.03
CA ASP A 210 -16.59 3.14 6.72
C ASP A 210 -15.83 2.07 7.50
N SER A 211 -16.30 0.82 7.45
CA SER A 211 -15.62 -0.30 8.10
C SER A 211 -14.19 -0.48 7.58
N PRO A 212 -13.24 -0.90 8.43
CA PRO A 212 -11.86 -1.17 8.00
C PRO A 212 -11.78 -2.16 6.83
N ALA A 213 -12.71 -3.11 6.76
CA ALA A 213 -12.82 -4.06 5.66
C ALA A 213 -13.17 -3.37 4.33
N MET A 214 -14.11 -2.43 4.34
CA MET A 214 -14.45 -1.66 3.15
C MET A 214 -13.37 -0.66 2.74
N GLN A 215 -12.67 -0.06 3.71
CA GLN A 215 -11.54 0.83 3.40
C GLN A 215 -10.41 0.09 2.65
N ARG A 216 -10.17 -1.19 2.96
CA ARG A 216 -9.24 -2.03 2.17
C ARG A 216 -9.73 -2.22 0.74
N VAL A 217 -11.00 -2.59 0.56
CA VAL A 217 -11.60 -2.73 -0.78
C VAL A 217 -11.50 -1.42 -1.57
N PHE A 218 -11.78 -0.27 -0.95
CA PHE A 218 -11.60 1.02 -1.61
C PHE A 218 -10.14 1.30 -1.98
N SER A 219 -9.18 0.96 -1.11
CA SER A 219 -7.76 1.12 -1.44
C SER A 219 -7.33 0.24 -2.63
N GLU A 220 -7.85 -0.99 -2.73
CA GLU A 220 -7.62 -1.87 -3.88
C GLU A 220 -8.24 -1.31 -5.16
N ILE A 221 -9.50 -0.85 -5.10
CA ILE A 221 -10.18 -0.21 -6.22
C ILE A 221 -9.36 1.00 -6.73
N ARG A 222 -8.83 1.82 -5.81
CA ARG A 222 -8.00 2.99 -6.13
C ARG A 222 -6.72 2.62 -6.85
N LEU A 223 -6.09 1.52 -6.45
CA LEU A 223 -4.86 1.03 -7.09
C LEU A 223 -5.13 0.45 -8.49
N VAL A 224 -6.28 -0.22 -8.66
CA VAL A 224 -6.57 -1.02 -9.85
C VAL A 224 -7.33 -0.24 -10.94
N ALA A 225 -8.11 0.77 -10.57
CA ALA A 225 -8.93 1.53 -11.52
C ALA A 225 -8.12 2.24 -12.62
N PRO A 226 -6.93 2.83 -12.37
CA PRO A 226 -6.08 3.42 -13.42
C PRO A 226 -5.52 2.39 -14.42
N SER A 227 -5.47 1.11 -14.05
CA SER A 227 -4.88 0.04 -14.85
C SER A 227 -5.84 -0.48 -15.94
N ARG A 228 -5.26 -0.97 -17.04
CA ARG A 228 -5.97 -1.71 -18.10
C ARG A 228 -6.19 -3.19 -17.76
N SER A 229 -5.69 -3.67 -16.62
CA SER A 229 -5.83 -5.06 -16.18
C SER A 229 -7.29 -5.48 -16.03
N THR A 230 -7.55 -6.78 -16.21
CA THR A 230 -8.84 -7.40 -15.89
C THR A 230 -9.00 -7.51 -14.38
N VAL A 231 -10.22 -7.29 -13.90
CA VAL A 231 -10.53 -7.30 -12.47
C VAL A 231 -11.56 -8.39 -12.20
N LEU A 232 -11.31 -9.23 -11.19
CA LEU A 232 -12.23 -10.26 -10.76
C LEU A 232 -12.77 -9.94 -9.36
N LEU A 233 -14.03 -9.55 -9.30
CA LEU A 233 -14.76 -9.28 -8.07
C LEU A 233 -15.27 -10.58 -7.47
N ARG A 234 -14.80 -10.91 -6.27
CA ARG A 234 -15.20 -12.08 -5.51
C ARG A 234 -16.04 -11.66 -4.31
N GLY A 235 -17.06 -12.44 -4.00
CA GLY A 235 -17.82 -12.24 -2.77
C GLY A 235 -19.22 -12.80 -2.90
N GLU A 236 -19.86 -12.98 -1.74
CA GLU A 236 -21.22 -13.51 -1.65
C GLU A 236 -22.23 -12.69 -2.46
N SER A 237 -23.37 -13.29 -2.76
CA SER A 237 -24.46 -12.58 -3.41
C SER A 237 -24.98 -11.45 -2.51
N GLY A 238 -25.34 -10.31 -3.12
CA GLY A 238 -25.87 -9.16 -2.39
C GLY A 238 -24.84 -8.28 -1.66
N THR A 239 -23.53 -8.47 -1.85
CA THR A 239 -22.47 -7.63 -1.25
C THR A 239 -22.21 -6.30 -1.97
N GLY A 240 -22.84 -6.08 -3.13
CA GLY A 240 -22.69 -4.85 -3.93
C GLY A 240 -21.63 -4.90 -5.03
N LYS A 241 -21.35 -6.09 -5.60
CA LYS A 241 -20.35 -6.28 -6.68
C LYS A 241 -20.59 -5.36 -7.90
N GLU A 242 -21.85 -5.13 -8.29
CA GLU A 242 -22.17 -4.19 -9.39
C GLU A 242 -21.74 -2.75 -9.07
N LEU A 243 -21.96 -2.28 -7.84
CA LEU A 243 -21.54 -0.93 -7.42
C LEU A 243 -20.03 -0.81 -7.41
N VAL A 244 -19.32 -1.83 -6.92
CA VAL A 244 -17.85 -1.87 -6.97
C VAL A 244 -17.35 -1.85 -8.41
N ALA A 245 -17.97 -2.59 -9.33
CA ALA A 245 -17.61 -2.55 -10.75
C ALA A 245 -17.80 -1.15 -11.36
N ARG A 246 -18.87 -0.45 -10.99
CA ARG A 246 -19.11 0.94 -11.39
C ARG A 246 -18.04 1.88 -10.84
N ALA A 247 -17.68 1.76 -9.57
CA ALA A 247 -16.61 2.57 -8.96
C ALA A 247 -15.26 2.33 -9.66
N VAL A 248 -14.92 1.08 -9.97
CA VAL A 248 -13.70 0.73 -10.72
C VAL A 248 -13.70 1.32 -12.14
N HIS A 249 -14.87 1.52 -12.76
CA HIS A 249 -15.00 2.20 -14.05
C HIS A 249 -14.92 3.73 -13.91
N ALA A 250 -15.63 4.31 -12.95
CA ALA A 250 -15.68 5.76 -12.69
C ALA A 250 -14.30 6.33 -12.33
N LEU A 251 -13.47 5.55 -11.64
CA LEU A 251 -12.09 5.92 -11.29
C LEU A 251 -11.05 5.56 -12.37
N SER A 252 -11.48 5.04 -13.52
CA SER A 252 -10.58 4.65 -14.60
C SER A 252 -10.41 5.75 -15.65
N PRO A 253 -9.37 5.70 -16.51
CA PRO A 253 -9.24 6.59 -17.66
C PRO A 253 -10.38 6.46 -18.68
N ARG A 254 -11.23 5.44 -18.54
CA ARG A 254 -12.39 5.16 -19.39
C ARG A 254 -13.71 5.65 -18.77
N LYS A 255 -13.70 6.49 -17.73
CA LYS A 255 -14.91 6.97 -17.02
C LYS A 255 -15.97 7.61 -17.93
N ASP A 256 -15.55 8.28 -19.00
CA ASP A 256 -16.46 8.93 -19.97
C ASP A 256 -16.86 8.00 -21.13
N ARG A 257 -16.45 6.73 -21.09
CA ARG A 257 -16.72 5.72 -22.13
C ARG A 257 -17.85 4.79 -21.68
N PRO A 258 -18.44 4.00 -22.61
CA PRO A 258 -19.55 3.11 -22.26
C PRO A 258 -19.17 2.10 -21.15
N PHE A 259 -20.05 1.98 -20.15
CA PHE A 259 -20.06 0.91 -19.17
C PHE A 259 -21.22 -0.04 -19.46
N ILE A 260 -20.92 -1.19 -20.06
CA ILE A 260 -21.93 -2.17 -20.46
C ILE A 260 -21.96 -3.30 -19.44
N LYS A 261 -23.14 -3.59 -18.89
CA LYS A 261 -23.35 -4.68 -17.92
C LYS A 261 -24.10 -5.85 -18.53
N VAL A 262 -23.68 -7.06 -18.20
CA VAL A 262 -24.32 -8.31 -18.61
C VAL A 262 -24.31 -9.27 -17.42
N ASN A 263 -25.47 -9.83 -17.11
CA ASN A 263 -25.58 -10.90 -16.13
C ASN A 263 -25.64 -12.24 -16.87
N CYS A 264 -24.63 -13.09 -16.67
CA CYS A 264 -24.49 -14.36 -17.36
C CYS A 264 -25.49 -15.42 -16.88
N ALA A 265 -25.98 -15.33 -15.64
CA ALA A 265 -26.94 -16.27 -15.07
C ALA A 265 -28.39 -15.98 -15.49
N ALA A 266 -28.68 -14.76 -15.99
CA ALA A 266 -30.04 -14.34 -16.30
C ALA A 266 -30.57 -14.85 -17.65
N LEU A 267 -29.70 -15.32 -18.55
CA LEU A 267 -30.04 -15.67 -19.92
C LEU A 267 -29.70 -17.14 -20.23
N PRO A 268 -30.54 -17.85 -20.99
CA PRO A 268 -30.17 -19.12 -21.62
C PRO A 268 -28.93 -18.94 -22.50
N GLU A 269 -28.11 -19.99 -22.61
CA GLU A 269 -26.82 -19.96 -23.32
C GLU A 269 -26.90 -19.37 -24.74
N THR A 270 -27.88 -19.79 -25.53
CA THR A 270 -28.04 -19.32 -26.93
C THR A 270 -28.36 -17.83 -27.01
N LEU A 271 -29.11 -17.29 -26.05
CA LEU A 271 -29.42 -15.87 -25.95
C LEU A 271 -28.24 -15.08 -25.38
N LEU A 272 -27.49 -15.67 -24.44
CA LEU A 272 -26.28 -15.06 -23.89
C LEU A 272 -25.22 -14.86 -24.99
N GLU A 273 -25.01 -15.86 -25.84
CA GLU A 273 -24.13 -15.76 -27.01
C GLU A 273 -24.57 -14.65 -27.97
N SER A 274 -25.86 -14.62 -28.30
CA SER A 274 -26.42 -13.63 -29.22
C SER A 274 -26.36 -12.21 -28.64
N GLU A 275 -26.55 -12.02 -27.33
CA GLU A 275 -26.42 -10.72 -26.67
C GLU A 275 -24.94 -10.29 -26.63
N LEU A 276 -24.02 -11.15 -26.20
CA LEU A 276 -22.61 -10.76 -26.01
C LEU A 276 -21.88 -10.53 -27.33
N PHE A 277 -22.01 -11.44 -28.30
CA PHE A 277 -21.28 -11.39 -29.58
C PHE A 277 -22.12 -10.78 -30.72
N GLY A 278 -23.44 -10.68 -30.57
CA GLY A 278 -24.30 -10.26 -31.68
C GLY A 278 -24.54 -11.39 -32.67
N HIS A 279 -25.42 -11.14 -33.63
CA HIS A 279 -25.81 -12.14 -34.61
C HIS A 279 -26.04 -11.54 -36.00
N GLU A 280 -25.80 -12.35 -37.01
CA GLU A 280 -26.13 -12.05 -38.40
C GLU A 280 -27.58 -12.41 -38.73
N LYS A 281 -28.13 -11.82 -39.80
CA LYS A 281 -29.48 -12.14 -40.25
C LYS A 281 -29.59 -13.63 -40.60
N GLY A 282 -30.59 -14.31 -40.03
CA GLY A 282 -30.84 -15.73 -40.30
C GLY A 282 -30.02 -16.72 -39.47
N SER A 283 -29.28 -16.27 -38.45
CA SER A 283 -28.45 -17.15 -37.60
C SER A 283 -29.25 -18.13 -36.72
N PHE A 284 -30.51 -17.82 -36.38
CA PHE A 284 -31.42 -18.69 -35.63
C PHE A 284 -32.89 -18.29 -35.88
N THR A 285 -33.85 -19.10 -35.41
CA THR A 285 -35.29 -18.83 -35.54
C THR A 285 -35.68 -17.54 -34.80
N GLY A 286 -35.92 -16.46 -35.55
CA GLY A 286 -36.24 -15.12 -35.02
C GLY A 286 -35.21 -14.03 -35.36
N ALA A 287 -34.05 -14.38 -35.92
CA ALA A 287 -32.99 -13.46 -36.35
C ALA A 287 -33.37 -12.71 -37.65
N THR A 288 -34.33 -11.80 -37.55
CA THR A 288 -34.92 -11.07 -38.70
C THR A 288 -33.98 -9.97 -39.23
N SER A 289 -33.12 -9.44 -38.36
CA SER A 289 -32.12 -8.40 -38.65
C SER A 289 -30.79 -8.71 -37.96
N GLU A 290 -29.70 -8.14 -38.47
CA GLU A 290 -28.41 -8.14 -37.78
C GLU A 290 -28.49 -7.34 -36.46
N ARG A 291 -27.82 -7.81 -35.40
CA ARG A 291 -27.73 -7.10 -34.12
C ARG A 291 -26.30 -7.09 -33.59
N LYS A 292 -25.83 -5.90 -33.21
CA LYS A 292 -24.52 -5.70 -32.57
C LYS A 292 -24.50 -6.26 -31.15
N GLY A 293 -23.46 -7.01 -30.82
CA GLY A 293 -23.25 -7.59 -29.49
C GLY A 293 -22.81 -6.57 -28.45
N ARG A 294 -22.85 -6.97 -27.17
CA ARG A 294 -22.40 -6.15 -26.03
C ARG A 294 -20.90 -5.85 -26.07
N PHE A 295 -20.08 -6.76 -26.59
CA PHE A 295 -18.66 -6.47 -26.80
C PHE A 295 -18.45 -5.31 -27.78
N GLU A 296 -19.18 -5.30 -28.90
CA GLU A 296 -19.13 -4.21 -29.88
C GLU A 296 -19.65 -2.89 -29.28
N GLN A 297 -20.71 -2.95 -28.47
CA GLN A 297 -21.25 -1.77 -27.76
C GLN A 297 -20.28 -1.23 -26.70
N ALA A 298 -19.46 -2.09 -26.10
CA ALA A 298 -18.47 -1.73 -25.09
C ALA A 298 -17.10 -1.30 -25.67
N ALA A 299 -17.00 -1.14 -26.99
CA ALA A 299 -15.75 -0.79 -27.66
C ALA A 299 -15.14 0.50 -27.10
N GLY A 300 -13.86 0.43 -26.68
CA GLY A 300 -13.14 1.53 -26.03
C GLY A 300 -13.59 1.82 -24.59
N GLY A 301 -14.58 1.09 -24.08
CA GLY A 301 -15.18 1.25 -22.75
C GLY A 301 -14.85 0.08 -21.81
N THR A 302 -15.81 -0.27 -20.96
CA THR A 302 -15.70 -1.35 -19.98
C THR A 302 -16.91 -2.28 -20.08
N LEU A 303 -16.67 -3.58 -20.07
CA LEU A 303 -17.70 -4.61 -20.01
C LEU A 303 -17.66 -5.28 -18.63
N PHE A 304 -18.80 -5.28 -17.96
CA PHE A 304 -19.01 -5.94 -16.68
C PHE A 304 -19.79 -7.25 -16.89
N LEU A 305 -19.18 -8.38 -16.54
CA LEU A 305 -19.80 -9.70 -16.57
C LEU A 305 -20.10 -10.17 -15.14
N ASP A 306 -21.37 -10.19 -14.76
CA ASP A 306 -21.82 -10.70 -13.48
C ASP A 306 -22.13 -12.20 -13.55
N GLU A 307 -21.86 -12.91 -12.45
CA GLU A 307 -21.99 -14.36 -12.32
C GLU A 307 -21.23 -15.14 -13.41
N ILE A 308 -19.96 -14.79 -13.65
CA ILE A 308 -19.10 -15.47 -14.63
C ILE A 308 -18.87 -16.96 -14.31
N GLY A 309 -19.13 -17.39 -13.07
CA GLY A 309 -19.02 -18.81 -12.68
C GLY A 309 -20.17 -19.70 -13.14
N GLU A 310 -21.21 -19.14 -13.76
CA GLU A 310 -22.39 -19.88 -14.24
C GLU A 310 -22.35 -20.16 -15.76
N ILE A 311 -21.28 -19.79 -16.45
CA ILE A 311 -21.20 -19.93 -17.91
C ILE A 311 -20.88 -21.37 -18.36
N SER A 312 -21.46 -21.77 -19.49
CA SER A 312 -21.21 -23.09 -20.10
C SER A 312 -19.76 -23.24 -20.61
N PRO A 313 -19.22 -24.47 -20.68
CA PRO A 313 -17.87 -24.72 -21.20
C PRO A 313 -17.64 -24.24 -22.65
N SER A 314 -18.67 -24.34 -23.50
CA SER A 314 -18.68 -23.80 -24.87
C SER A 314 -18.52 -22.28 -24.87
N PHE A 315 -19.22 -21.59 -23.98
CA PHE A 315 -19.13 -20.15 -23.83
C PHE A 315 -17.75 -19.71 -23.32
N GLN A 316 -17.16 -20.47 -22.38
CA GLN A 316 -15.82 -20.22 -21.86
C GLN A 316 -14.76 -20.18 -22.97
N ALA A 317 -14.86 -21.07 -23.96
CA ALA A 317 -13.94 -21.12 -25.10
C ALA A 317 -14.02 -19.85 -25.97
N LYS A 318 -15.24 -19.36 -26.24
CA LYS A 318 -15.46 -18.13 -27.02
C LYS A 318 -14.98 -16.89 -26.27
N LEU A 319 -15.25 -16.82 -24.96
CA LEU A 319 -14.78 -15.74 -24.11
C LEU A 319 -13.24 -15.71 -23.99
N LEU A 320 -12.60 -16.87 -23.96
CA LEU A 320 -11.14 -16.95 -23.96
C LEU A 320 -10.54 -16.34 -25.23
N ARG A 321 -11.11 -16.67 -26.41
CA ARG A 321 -10.61 -16.18 -27.71
C ARG A 321 -10.60 -14.64 -27.76
N ILE A 322 -11.69 -14.00 -27.34
CA ILE A 322 -11.76 -12.54 -27.31
C ILE A 322 -10.80 -11.91 -26.29
N LEU A 323 -10.55 -12.55 -25.14
CA LEU A 323 -9.61 -12.04 -24.15
C LEU A 323 -8.14 -12.23 -24.52
N GLN A 324 -7.83 -13.19 -25.38
CA GLN A 324 -6.47 -13.44 -25.87
C GLN A 324 -6.17 -12.62 -27.12
N GLU A 325 -7.04 -12.65 -28.12
CA GLU A 325 -6.81 -12.10 -29.46
C GLU A 325 -7.41 -10.69 -29.63
N GLY A 326 -8.37 -10.28 -28.78
CA GLY A 326 -9.13 -9.04 -28.98
C GLY A 326 -10.10 -9.11 -30.16
N GLU A 327 -10.41 -10.32 -30.61
CA GLU A 327 -11.18 -10.62 -31.82
C GLU A 327 -12.33 -11.58 -31.51
N PHE A 328 -13.47 -11.39 -32.18
CA PHE A 328 -14.56 -12.36 -32.16
C PHE A 328 -15.35 -12.36 -33.47
N GLU A 329 -16.19 -13.37 -33.64
CA GLU A 329 -17.11 -13.53 -34.77
C GLU A 329 -18.55 -13.50 -34.26
N ARG A 330 -19.47 -12.91 -35.04
CA ARG A 330 -20.90 -12.91 -34.71
C ARG A 330 -21.48 -14.30 -34.86
N VAL A 331 -22.56 -14.58 -34.13
CA VAL A 331 -23.28 -15.85 -34.27
C VAL A 331 -23.81 -15.99 -35.70
N GLY A 332 -23.36 -17.05 -36.39
CA GLY A 332 -23.72 -17.34 -37.79
C GLY A 332 -22.96 -16.53 -38.84
N GLY A 333 -21.98 -15.70 -38.45
CA GLY A 333 -21.15 -14.92 -39.36
C GLY A 333 -19.68 -15.34 -39.31
N ASN A 334 -18.96 -15.15 -40.43
CA ASN A 334 -17.54 -15.46 -40.53
C ASN A 334 -16.64 -14.20 -40.48
N LYS A 335 -17.24 -13.03 -40.21
CA LYS A 335 -16.52 -11.76 -40.17
C LYS A 335 -15.91 -11.58 -38.79
N THR A 336 -14.58 -11.54 -38.75
CA THR A 336 -13.81 -11.23 -37.55
C THR A 336 -13.90 -9.74 -37.21
N ILE A 337 -14.19 -9.43 -35.95
CA ILE A 337 -14.35 -8.07 -35.42
C ILE A 337 -13.33 -7.86 -34.30
N ARG A 338 -12.46 -6.86 -34.45
CA ARG A 338 -11.50 -6.42 -33.43
C ARG A 338 -12.14 -5.42 -32.48
N VAL A 339 -12.02 -5.64 -31.17
CA VAL A 339 -12.51 -4.69 -30.15
C VAL A 339 -11.54 -4.60 -28.96
N ASP A 340 -11.28 -3.37 -28.51
CA ASP A 340 -10.59 -3.08 -27.25
C ASP A 340 -11.60 -2.82 -26.13
N VAL A 341 -11.75 -3.76 -25.20
CA VAL A 341 -12.66 -3.66 -24.05
C VAL A 341 -11.93 -4.01 -22.77
N ARG A 342 -12.14 -3.20 -21.71
CA ARG A 342 -11.68 -3.56 -20.37
C ARG A 342 -12.70 -4.48 -19.74
N LEU A 343 -12.28 -5.64 -19.25
CA LEU A 343 -13.16 -6.61 -18.62
C LEU A 343 -13.13 -6.47 -17.09
N ILE A 344 -14.32 -6.37 -16.50
CA ILE A 344 -14.55 -6.58 -15.06
C ILE A 344 -15.49 -7.77 -14.94
N SER A 345 -15.12 -8.77 -14.17
CA SER A 345 -15.95 -9.97 -13.94
C SER A 345 -16.32 -10.08 -12.47
N ALA A 346 -17.48 -10.64 -12.16
CA ALA A 346 -17.92 -10.93 -10.80
C ALA A 346 -18.42 -12.36 -10.66
N THR A 347 -18.21 -12.96 -9.48
CA THR A 347 -18.73 -14.29 -9.14
C THR A 347 -18.85 -14.47 -7.63
N ASN A 348 -19.86 -15.23 -7.20
CA ASN A 348 -19.97 -15.74 -5.84
C ASN A 348 -19.36 -17.15 -5.65
N LYS A 349 -19.10 -17.87 -6.74
CA LYS A 349 -18.52 -19.22 -6.71
C LYS A 349 -17.01 -19.19 -6.48
N ASN A 350 -16.50 -20.22 -5.83
CA ASN A 350 -15.07 -20.52 -5.80
C ASN A 350 -14.67 -21.10 -7.18
N LEU A 351 -13.91 -20.33 -7.98
CA LEU A 351 -13.58 -20.77 -9.35
C LEU A 351 -12.44 -21.79 -9.32
N GLU A 352 -11.61 -21.76 -8.30
CA GLU A 352 -10.48 -22.64 -8.07
C GLU A 352 -10.98 -24.08 -7.86
N GLU A 353 -12.05 -24.23 -7.08
CA GLU A 353 -12.77 -25.50 -6.95
C GLU A 353 -13.47 -25.91 -8.26
N ALA A 354 -14.09 -24.96 -8.98
CA ALA A 354 -14.74 -25.25 -10.26
C ALA A 354 -13.74 -25.73 -11.33
N VAL A 355 -12.52 -25.18 -11.32
CA VAL A 355 -11.41 -25.63 -12.17
C VAL A 355 -10.97 -27.03 -11.78
N ALA A 356 -10.82 -27.31 -10.48
CA ALA A 356 -10.47 -28.65 -10.00
C ALA A 356 -11.51 -29.72 -10.35
N LYS A 357 -12.80 -29.36 -10.41
CA LYS A 357 -13.91 -30.24 -10.81
C LYS A 357 -14.06 -30.37 -12.33
N GLY A 358 -13.40 -29.54 -13.12
CA GLY A 358 -13.50 -29.51 -14.58
C GLY A 358 -14.70 -28.73 -15.13
N ASP A 359 -15.45 -28.04 -14.27
CA ASP A 359 -16.60 -27.20 -14.66
C ASP A 359 -16.16 -25.86 -15.26
N PHE A 360 -14.95 -25.41 -14.93
CA PHE A 360 -14.36 -24.17 -15.42
C PHE A 360 -12.96 -24.40 -15.99
N ARG A 361 -12.64 -23.80 -17.13
CA ARG A 361 -11.33 -23.97 -17.76
C ARG A 361 -10.24 -23.17 -17.04
N ALA A 362 -9.10 -23.82 -16.80
CA ALA A 362 -7.94 -23.21 -16.15
C ALA A 362 -7.37 -22.02 -16.94
N ASP A 363 -7.33 -22.10 -18.27
CA ASP A 363 -6.80 -21.04 -19.13
C ASP A 363 -7.61 -19.73 -19.05
N LEU A 364 -8.94 -19.83 -19.05
CA LEU A 364 -9.82 -18.69 -18.84
C LEU A 364 -9.67 -18.13 -17.42
N TYR A 365 -9.58 -18.99 -16.41
CA TYR A 365 -9.40 -18.58 -15.02
C TYR A 365 -8.15 -17.70 -14.85
N TYR A 366 -7.00 -18.12 -15.37
CA TYR A 366 -5.77 -17.32 -15.29
C TYR A 366 -5.86 -15.98 -16.05
N ARG A 367 -6.69 -15.90 -17.11
CA ARG A 367 -6.87 -14.67 -17.89
C ARG A 367 -7.81 -13.67 -17.22
N ILE A 368 -8.82 -14.14 -16.49
CA ILE A 368 -9.76 -13.27 -15.77
C ILE A 368 -9.25 -12.91 -14.37
N ASN A 369 -8.56 -13.83 -13.68
CA ASN A 369 -8.05 -13.63 -12.33
C ASN A 369 -6.67 -12.96 -12.31
N VAL A 370 -6.55 -11.81 -12.98
CA VAL A 370 -5.31 -11.01 -12.97
C VAL A 370 -5.23 -10.18 -11.69
N VAL A 371 -6.33 -9.50 -11.34
CA VAL A 371 -6.44 -8.78 -10.07
C VAL A 371 -7.73 -9.19 -9.36
N PRO A 372 -7.66 -10.06 -8.34
CA PRO A 372 -8.81 -10.39 -7.51
C PRO A 372 -9.08 -9.26 -6.51
N VAL A 373 -10.36 -8.91 -6.35
CA VAL A 373 -10.84 -8.00 -5.31
C VAL A 373 -11.92 -8.73 -4.52
N PHE A 374 -11.71 -8.92 -3.23
CA PHE A 374 -12.61 -9.66 -2.36
C PHE A 374 -13.53 -8.70 -1.60
N LEU A 375 -14.83 -8.77 -1.89
CA LEU A 375 -15.85 -8.04 -1.18
C LEU A 375 -16.23 -8.81 0.10
N PRO A 376 -16.04 -8.20 1.29
CA PRO A 376 -16.42 -8.82 2.55
C PRO A 376 -17.93 -8.93 2.66
N ALA A 377 -18.39 -9.96 3.37
CA ALA A 377 -19.79 -10.11 3.71
C ALA A 377 -20.24 -9.00 4.67
N LEU A 378 -21.53 -8.68 4.71
CA LEU A 378 -22.08 -7.61 5.54
C LEU A 378 -21.81 -7.81 7.03
N ARG A 379 -21.78 -9.07 7.49
CA ARG A 379 -21.41 -9.46 8.86
C ARG A 379 -19.95 -9.17 9.23
N GLU A 380 -19.06 -9.03 8.25
CA GLU A 380 -17.64 -8.68 8.43
C GLU A 380 -17.40 -7.17 8.35
N ARG A 381 -18.46 -6.39 8.04
CA ARG A 381 -18.42 -4.93 7.91
C ARG A 381 -18.95 -4.26 9.17
N GLU A 382 -18.19 -4.36 10.26
CA GLU A 382 -18.55 -3.75 11.55
C GLU A 382 -18.85 -2.25 11.41
N GLY A 383 -20.02 -1.82 11.91
CA GLY A 383 -20.45 -0.42 11.89
C GLY A 383 -21.12 0.06 10.60
N ASP A 384 -21.13 -0.74 9.52
CA ASP A 384 -21.79 -0.34 8.26
C ASP A 384 -23.30 -0.59 8.26
N ILE A 385 -23.79 -1.61 8.98
CA ILE A 385 -25.23 -1.94 9.04
C ILE A 385 -26.07 -0.73 9.45
N PRO A 386 -25.81 -0.02 10.56
CA PRO A 386 -26.64 1.12 10.96
C PRO A 386 -26.68 2.25 9.92
N LYS A 387 -25.59 2.46 9.18
CA LYS A 387 -25.50 3.49 8.14
C LYS A 387 -26.33 3.11 6.91
N LEU A 388 -26.18 1.86 6.46
CA LEU A 388 -26.97 1.30 5.36
C LEU A 388 -28.46 1.30 5.69
N THR A 389 -28.84 0.91 6.91
CA THR A 389 -30.25 0.91 7.34
C THR A 389 -30.86 2.30 7.27
N ARG A 390 -30.15 3.34 7.74
CA ARG A 390 -30.62 4.74 7.63
C ARG A 390 -30.74 5.17 6.18
N PHE A 391 -29.73 4.91 5.37
CA PHE A 391 -29.75 5.26 3.95
C PHE A 391 -30.95 4.66 3.21
N PHE A 392 -31.24 3.37 3.41
CA PHE A 392 -32.40 2.73 2.79
C PHE A 392 -33.73 3.27 3.32
N LEU A 393 -33.80 3.66 4.60
CA LEU A 393 -34.99 4.28 5.17
C LEU A 393 -35.22 5.68 4.59
N ASP A 394 -34.17 6.49 4.49
CA ASP A 394 -34.25 7.84 3.95
C ASP A 394 -34.70 7.80 2.48
N ARG A 395 -34.12 6.90 1.69
CA ARG A 395 -34.58 6.66 0.31
C ARG A 395 -36.04 6.20 0.25
N PHE A 396 -36.46 5.28 1.13
CA PHE A 396 -37.85 4.85 1.19
C PHE A 396 -38.81 6.01 1.56
N ASN A 397 -38.38 6.86 2.51
CA ASN A 397 -39.14 8.02 2.94
C ASN A 397 -39.32 9.04 1.80
N GLU A 398 -38.27 9.31 1.03
CA GLU A 398 -38.30 10.17 -0.15
C GLU A 398 -39.26 9.60 -1.22
N ASP A 399 -39.12 8.32 -1.56
CA ASP A 399 -39.93 7.67 -2.61
C ASP A 399 -41.42 7.58 -2.24
N ASN A 400 -41.76 7.46 -0.95
CA ASN A 400 -43.13 7.26 -0.48
C ASN A 400 -43.73 8.50 0.20
N GLY A 401 -43.01 9.63 0.25
CA GLY A 401 -43.44 10.85 0.94
C GLY A 401 -43.70 10.65 2.44
N ARG A 402 -42.97 9.74 3.09
CA ARG A 402 -43.10 9.45 4.54
C ARG A 402 -41.94 10.06 5.32
N LYS A 403 -42.10 10.10 6.65
CA LYS A 403 -41.05 10.52 7.60
C LYS A 403 -40.92 9.48 8.71
N LEU A 404 -40.47 8.30 8.35
CA LEU A 404 -40.19 7.23 9.30
C LEU A 404 -38.82 7.42 9.94
N ALA A 405 -38.74 7.23 11.26
CA ALA A 405 -37.49 7.12 12.00
C ALA A 405 -37.32 5.71 12.58
N ILE A 406 -36.08 5.28 12.82
CA ILE A 406 -35.80 4.00 13.49
C ILE A 406 -35.49 4.26 14.96
N ALA A 407 -36.21 3.58 15.86
CA ALA A 407 -35.93 3.63 17.29
C ALA A 407 -34.58 2.94 17.61
N PRO A 408 -33.83 3.38 18.65
CA PRO A 408 -32.54 2.78 19.02
C PRO A 408 -32.61 1.27 19.26
N GLU A 409 -33.71 0.79 19.83
CA GLU A 409 -33.96 -0.63 20.11
C GLU A 409 -34.06 -1.44 18.82
N ALA A 410 -34.78 -0.91 17.81
CA ALA A 410 -34.88 -1.53 16.49
C ALA A 410 -33.52 -1.54 15.77
N MET A 411 -32.73 -0.46 15.90
CA MET A 411 -31.40 -0.37 15.31
C MET A 411 -30.45 -1.43 15.88
N ASN A 412 -30.53 -1.71 17.18
CA ASN A 412 -29.74 -2.77 17.81
C ASN A 412 -30.10 -4.15 17.26
N VAL A 413 -31.37 -4.40 16.94
CA VAL A 413 -31.79 -5.67 16.32
C VAL A 413 -31.23 -5.78 14.89
N PHE A 414 -31.27 -4.70 14.09
CA PHE A 414 -30.61 -4.69 12.78
C PHE A 414 -29.10 -4.97 12.91
N ALA A 415 -28.40 -4.29 13.81
CA ALA A 415 -26.95 -4.43 13.96
C ALA A 415 -26.49 -5.84 14.35
N ASN A 416 -27.32 -6.59 15.09
CA ASN A 416 -27.02 -7.95 15.53
C ASN A 416 -27.51 -9.06 14.58
N CYS A 417 -28.20 -8.70 13.49
CA CYS A 417 -28.64 -9.68 12.50
C CYS A 417 -27.49 -10.10 11.56
N HIS A 418 -27.47 -11.38 11.18
CA HIS A 418 -26.42 -11.95 10.33
C HIS A 418 -26.48 -11.54 8.86
N PHE A 419 -27.67 -11.21 8.34
CA PHE A 419 -27.95 -10.88 6.92
C PHE A 419 -27.16 -11.73 5.92
N PRO A 420 -27.46 -13.02 5.82
CA PRO A 420 -26.74 -13.91 4.91
C PRO A 420 -26.98 -13.61 3.41
N GLY A 421 -28.06 -12.91 3.04
CA GLY A 421 -28.24 -12.27 1.72
C GLY A 421 -27.61 -10.87 1.63
N ASN A 422 -26.75 -10.52 2.57
CA ASN A 422 -25.96 -9.29 2.65
C ASN A 422 -26.82 -8.01 2.50
N VAL A 423 -26.34 -7.02 1.74
CA VAL A 423 -26.98 -5.70 1.60
C VAL A 423 -28.36 -5.82 0.94
N ARG A 424 -28.52 -6.75 -0.01
CA ARG A 424 -29.81 -6.98 -0.69
C ARG A 424 -30.88 -7.45 0.29
N GLU A 425 -30.51 -8.31 1.24
CA GLU A 425 -31.44 -8.74 2.28
C GLU A 425 -31.77 -7.61 3.26
N LEU A 426 -30.76 -6.83 3.67
CA LEU A 426 -30.96 -5.67 4.54
C LEU A 426 -31.92 -4.66 3.91
N GLU A 427 -31.72 -4.31 2.63
CA GLU A 427 -32.60 -3.40 1.87
C GLU A 427 -34.06 -3.90 1.88
N ASN A 428 -34.26 -5.17 1.51
CA ASN A 428 -35.60 -5.78 1.51
C ASN A 428 -36.23 -5.80 2.90
N CYS A 429 -35.44 -6.06 3.94
CA CYS A 429 -35.91 -6.05 5.32
C CYS A 429 -36.38 -4.66 5.74
N VAL A 430 -35.58 -3.63 5.48
CA VAL A 430 -35.93 -2.23 5.79
C VAL A 430 -37.18 -1.79 5.03
N GLN A 431 -37.25 -2.06 3.72
CA GLN A 431 -38.43 -1.72 2.92
C GLN A 431 -39.69 -2.41 3.44
N ARG A 432 -39.61 -3.70 3.77
CA ARG A 432 -40.75 -4.48 4.30
C ARG A 432 -41.24 -3.90 5.62
N VAL A 433 -40.33 -3.62 6.55
CA VAL A 433 -40.67 -3.07 7.87
C VAL A 433 -41.26 -1.68 7.73
N ALA A 434 -40.65 -0.82 6.92
CA ALA A 434 -41.13 0.54 6.65
C ALA A 434 -42.53 0.55 6.05
N THR A 435 -42.82 -0.39 5.13
CA THR A 435 -44.15 -0.57 4.52
C THR A 435 -45.19 -1.02 5.53
N MET A 436 -44.85 -1.94 6.44
CA MET A 436 -45.80 -2.51 7.41
C MET A 436 -46.01 -1.63 8.65
N THR A 437 -45.10 -0.69 8.93
CA THR A 437 -45.13 0.15 10.14
C THR A 437 -46.28 1.17 10.05
N ARG A 438 -47.20 1.09 11.02
CA ARG A 438 -48.30 2.04 11.20
C ARG A 438 -47.87 3.10 12.20
N GLY A 439 -47.31 4.21 11.70
CA GLY A 439 -46.80 5.33 12.51
C GLY A 439 -45.60 6.02 11.86
N GLU A 440 -44.91 6.85 12.65
CA GLU A 440 -43.72 7.61 12.26
C GLU A 440 -42.42 6.98 12.80
N THR A 441 -42.50 5.93 13.61
CA THR A 441 -41.32 5.31 14.22
C THR A 441 -41.37 3.79 14.10
N ILE A 442 -40.30 3.20 13.56
CA ILE A 442 -40.06 1.76 13.48
C ILE A 442 -39.51 1.31 14.84
N ARG A 443 -40.20 0.37 15.48
CA ARG A 443 -39.79 -0.22 16.76
C ARG A 443 -39.33 -1.66 16.58
N ASP A 444 -38.70 -2.21 17.60
CA ASP A 444 -38.21 -3.60 17.64
C ASP A 444 -39.32 -4.62 17.39
N VAL A 445 -40.52 -4.36 17.93
CA VAL A 445 -41.73 -5.18 17.73
C VAL A 445 -42.17 -5.26 16.28
N ASP A 446 -41.77 -4.33 15.41
CA ASP A 446 -42.13 -4.33 13.98
C ASP A 446 -41.22 -5.24 13.15
N LEU A 447 -40.11 -5.71 13.73
CA LEU A 447 -39.13 -6.53 13.03
C LEU A 447 -39.57 -8.01 12.96
N PRO A 448 -39.49 -8.66 11.78
CA PRO A 448 -39.92 -10.05 11.60
C PRO A 448 -39.17 -11.05 12.48
N CYS A 449 -37.92 -10.77 12.84
CA CYS A 449 -37.08 -11.62 13.68
C CYS A 449 -37.52 -11.69 15.15
N GLN A 450 -38.26 -10.68 15.64
CA GLN A 450 -38.85 -10.70 16.98
C GLN A 450 -40.24 -11.37 17.00
N ARG A 451 -40.82 -11.64 15.81
CA ARG A 451 -42.14 -12.28 15.65
C ARG A 451 -42.05 -13.72 15.12
N ASP A 452 -40.88 -14.38 15.23
CA ASP A 452 -40.59 -15.71 14.67
C ASP A 452 -40.95 -15.88 13.18
N ASN A 453 -40.98 -14.77 12.42
CA ASN A 453 -41.41 -14.73 11.02
C ASN A 453 -40.28 -14.25 10.09
N CYS A 454 -39.03 -14.44 10.53
CA CYS A 454 -37.86 -14.16 9.69
C CYS A 454 -37.71 -15.26 8.63
N LEU A 455 -38.31 -15.03 7.47
CA LEU A 455 -38.22 -15.94 6.32
C LEU A 455 -36.77 -16.22 5.91
N SER A 456 -35.87 -15.25 6.10
CA SER A 456 -34.45 -15.44 5.85
C SER A 456 -33.86 -16.50 6.79
N ALA A 457 -34.11 -16.42 8.11
CA ALA A 457 -33.57 -17.41 9.05
C ALA A 457 -34.04 -18.84 8.73
N VAL A 458 -35.26 -18.99 8.19
CA VAL A 458 -35.81 -20.29 7.75
C VAL A 458 -35.07 -20.82 6.52
N LEU A 459 -34.79 -19.99 5.52
CA LEU A 459 -34.06 -20.40 4.30
C LEU A 459 -32.65 -20.92 4.63
N TRP A 460 -31.94 -20.23 5.53
CA TRP A 460 -30.58 -20.61 5.90
C TRP A 460 -30.51 -21.78 6.89
N SER A 461 -31.55 -21.97 7.72
CA SER A 461 -31.66 -23.18 8.54
C SER A 461 -31.92 -24.44 7.70
N LEU A 462 -32.43 -24.31 6.47
CA LEU A 462 -32.68 -25.43 5.56
C LEU A 462 -31.41 -25.87 4.81
N ASP A 463 -30.46 -24.96 4.55
CA ASP A 463 -29.20 -25.29 3.87
C ASP A 463 -28.25 -26.17 4.71
N GLY A 464 -28.42 -26.18 6.05
CA GLY A 464 -27.66 -27.04 6.96
C GLY A 464 -28.14 -28.50 7.05
N THR A 465 -29.33 -28.81 6.54
CA THR A 465 -29.90 -30.16 6.50
C THR A 465 -30.50 -30.42 5.13
N ALA A 466 -29.81 -31.20 4.30
CA ALA A 466 -30.25 -31.63 2.97
C ALA A 466 -31.79 -31.74 2.86
N ALA A 467 -32.40 -30.77 2.20
CA ALA A 467 -33.83 -30.81 1.91
C ALA A 467 -34.07 -31.80 0.75
N PRO A 468 -34.97 -32.80 0.89
CA PRO A 468 -35.65 -33.33 -0.27
C PRO A 468 -36.76 -32.35 -0.62
N VAL A 469 -36.68 -31.75 -1.81
CA VAL A 469 -37.81 -31.01 -2.37
C VAL A 469 -38.92 -32.01 -2.69
N GLY A 470 -40.04 -31.92 -1.96
CA GLY A 470 -41.32 -32.50 -2.39
C GLY A 470 -42.22 -33.03 -1.28
N GLY A 471 -43.35 -32.35 -1.04
CA GLY A 471 -44.61 -32.99 -0.65
C GLY A 471 -45.05 -32.88 0.82
N LEU A 472 -46.01 -31.97 1.04
CA LEU A 472 -47.13 -32.03 2.01
C LEU A 472 -46.88 -32.64 3.41
N GLY A 473 -46.77 -31.72 4.39
CA GLY A 473 -47.49 -31.82 5.67
C GLY A 473 -46.86 -32.62 6.80
N ARG A 474 -46.48 -31.92 7.88
CA ARG A 474 -46.96 -32.17 9.25
C ARG A 474 -46.39 -31.14 10.23
N SER A 475 -47.28 -30.41 10.87
CA SER A 475 -47.00 -29.55 12.01
C SER A 475 -46.37 -30.35 13.16
N ARG A 476 -45.30 -29.85 13.76
CA ARG A 476 -44.85 -30.28 15.10
C ARG A 476 -44.75 -29.07 16.01
N THR A 477 -45.57 -29.08 17.06
CA THR A 477 -45.52 -28.18 18.22
C THR A 477 -44.21 -28.34 19.01
N PRO A 478 -43.77 -27.30 19.75
CA PRO A 478 -42.46 -27.30 20.40
C PRO A 478 -42.51 -27.96 21.77
N ALA A 479 -41.44 -28.69 22.13
CA ALA A 479 -41.24 -29.22 23.47
C ALA A 479 -39.89 -28.74 24.05
N ARG A 480 -40.01 -27.80 24.99
CA ARG A 480 -39.27 -27.52 26.24
C ARG A 480 -37.74 -27.77 26.36
N ALA A 481 -37.09 -26.75 26.92
CA ALA A 481 -35.65 -26.57 27.17
C ALA A 481 -35.03 -27.51 28.25
N PRO A 482 -33.69 -27.66 28.27
CA PRO A 482 -32.92 -28.38 29.29
C PRO A 482 -32.27 -27.45 30.34
N VAL A 483 -31.95 -27.98 31.53
CA VAL A 483 -31.05 -27.37 32.53
C VAL A 483 -30.13 -28.46 33.14
N PRO A 484 -28.86 -28.14 33.52
CA PRO A 484 -27.70 -29.06 33.62
C PRO A 484 -27.15 -29.19 35.08
N PRO A 485 -25.82 -29.20 35.38
CA PRO A 485 -24.79 -30.26 35.29
C PRO A 485 -24.01 -30.53 36.62
N ALA A 486 -23.04 -31.46 36.64
CA ALA A 486 -21.74 -31.41 37.38
C ALA A 486 -20.99 -32.76 37.21
N ALA A 487 -19.79 -32.81 36.59
CA ALA A 487 -18.43 -32.68 37.15
C ALA A 487 -17.97 -33.95 37.92
N VAL A 488 -16.73 -34.46 37.89
CA VAL A 488 -15.41 -33.81 37.85
C VAL A 488 -14.30 -34.84 37.48
N THR A 489 -13.23 -34.39 36.77
CA THR A 489 -11.75 -34.66 36.94
C THR A 489 -11.15 -36.09 36.95
N GLN A 490 -9.90 -36.39 36.55
CA GLN A 490 -8.58 -35.71 36.46
C GLN A 490 -7.64 -36.60 35.57
N ALA A 491 -6.88 -36.12 34.57
CA ALA A 491 -5.46 -35.66 34.58
C ALA A 491 -4.37 -36.79 34.57
N PRO A 492 -3.10 -36.60 34.13
CA PRO A 492 -2.48 -35.59 33.22
C PRO A 492 -1.38 -36.13 32.24
N ALA A 493 -0.75 -35.18 31.49
CA ALA A 493 0.70 -35.06 31.15
C ALA A 493 1.34 -36.00 30.07
N ASP A 494 2.21 -35.63 29.10
CA ASP A 494 3.00 -34.43 28.70
C ASP A 494 3.34 -34.58 27.18
N ASP A 495 3.44 -33.52 26.34
CA ASP A 495 4.66 -32.76 25.93
C ASP A 495 5.83 -33.66 25.42
N GLU A 496 6.54 -33.46 24.30
CA GLU A 496 6.94 -32.28 23.51
C GLU A 496 7.16 -32.70 22.03
N GLY A 497 7.26 -31.72 21.11
CA GLY A 497 7.62 -31.96 19.70
C GLY A 497 9.12 -31.94 19.41
N PHE A 498 9.55 -32.55 18.30
CA PHE A 498 10.50 -32.03 17.30
C PHE A 498 10.75 -33.06 16.18
N ASP A 499 11.08 -32.54 15.00
CA ASP A 499 11.20 -33.18 13.68
C ASP A 499 12.27 -34.27 13.54
N ASP A 500 12.07 -35.24 12.64
CA ASP A 500 12.94 -35.43 11.45
C ASP A 500 12.48 -36.59 10.54
N ASP A 501 12.77 -36.41 9.24
CA ASP A 501 12.47 -37.26 8.08
C ASP A 501 13.16 -38.65 8.05
N PHE A 502 12.75 -39.45 7.04
CA PHE A 502 13.43 -40.57 6.37
C PHE A 502 13.01 -42.04 6.67
N ASP A 503 12.11 -42.50 5.78
CA ASP A 503 12.32 -43.55 4.75
C ASP A 503 12.41 -45.06 5.07
N ALA A 504 11.61 -45.78 4.26
CA ALA A 504 11.64 -47.15 3.72
C ALA A 504 12.20 -48.37 4.49
N GLY A 505 11.25 -49.23 4.90
CA GLY A 505 11.16 -50.67 4.55
C GLY A 505 12.20 -51.67 5.10
N PRO A 506 12.13 -52.97 4.75
CA PRO A 506 11.02 -53.78 4.22
C PRO A 506 10.83 -55.13 4.95
N ASP A 507 9.77 -55.86 4.57
CA ASP A 507 9.59 -57.33 4.55
C ASP A 507 9.96 -58.22 5.76
N ALA A 508 8.94 -58.91 6.33
CA ALA A 508 8.79 -60.38 6.32
C ALA A 508 7.98 -60.90 7.54
N GLU A 509 6.89 -61.62 7.24
CA GLU A 509 6.13 -62.52 8.13
C GLU A 509 6.96 -63.77 8.54
N PRO A 510 6.45 -64.83 9.24
CA PRO A 510 5.15 -65.06 9.92
C PRO A 510 5.25 -65.76 11.31
N LEU A 511 4.08 -66.05 11.93
CA LEU A 511 3.66 -67.30 12.63
C LEU A 511 2.83 -67.00 13.90
N THR A 512 1.50 -66.94 13.82
CA THR A 512 0.46 -68.01 13.96
C THR A 512 -0.07 -68.23 15.38
N GLY A 513 -1.40 -68.18 15.52
CA GLY A 513 -2.14 -68.96 16.53
C GLY A 513 -3.53 -68.42 16.89
N GLY A 514 -4.61 -69.07 16.42
CA GLY A 514 -5.92 -69.06 17.11
C GLY A 514 -7.17 -68.72 16.28
N ALA A 515 -7.80 -69.74 15.71
CA ALA A 515 -9.09 -69.80 15.00
C ALA A 515 -10.32 -69.53 15.94
N THR A 516 -11.57 -69.20 15.57
CA THR A 516 -12.30 -69.00 14.30
C THR A 516 -13.73 -68.51 14.61
N VAL A 517 -14.13 -67.38 14.05
CA VAL A 517 -15.40 -67.26 13.30
C VAL A 517 -14.94 -67.10 11.85
N PRO A 518 -15.53 -67.75 10.83
CA PRO A 518 -15.02 -67.67 9.47
C PRO A 518 -15.03 -66.20 9.03
N GLN A 519 -13.84 -65.63 8.76
CA GLN A 519 -13.69 -64.25 8.29
C GLN A 519 -14.58 -63.97 7.06
N ARG A 520 -14.91 -65.02 6.30
CA ARG A 520 -15.81 -65.00 5.14
C ARG A 520 -17.27 -64.65 5.49
N ASP A 521 -17.87 -65.27 6.51
CA ASP A 521 -19.29 -65.08 6.82
C ASP A 521 -19.56 -63.72 7.46
N ARG A 522 -18.61 -63.26 8.29
CA ARG A 522 -18.62 -61.91 8.86
C ARG A 522 -18.50 -60.83 7.78
N LEU A 523 -17.72 -61.09 6.73
CA LEU A 523 -17.57 -60.21 5.58
C LEU A 523 -18.85 -60.16 4.74
N ILE A 524 -19.51 -61.29 4.49
CA ILE A 524 -20.79 -61.34 3.75
C ILE A 524 -21.89 -60.60 4.51
N SER A 525 -22.05 -60.84 5.81
CA SER A 525 -23.06 -60.16 6.64
C SER A 525 -22.84 -58.64 6.68
N ALA A 526 -21.59 -58.18 6.77
CA ALA A 526 -21.27 -56.75 6.71
C ALA A 526 -21.55 -56.15 5.33
N MET A 527 -21.29 -56.89 4.25
CA MET A 527 -21.61 -56.45 2.88
C MET A 527 -23.13 -56.37 2.66
N GLU A 528 -23.92 -57.33 3.16
CA GLU A 528 -25.38 -57.28 3.06
C GLU A 528 -25.97 -56.09 3.83
N ARG A 529 -25.55 -55.87 5.09
CA ARG A 529 -25.98 -54.71 5.89
C ARG A 529 -25.54 -53.37 5.29
N ALA A 530 -24.47 -53.39 4.50
CA ALA A 530 -23.95 -52.23 3.79
C ALA A 530 -24.60 -52.01 2.41
N GLY A 531 -25.51 -52.88 1.95
CA GLY A 531 -26.05 -52.81 0.60
C GLY A 531 -25.00 -53.05 -0.49
N TRP A 532 -24.04 -53.93 -0.21
CA TRP A 532 -22.89 -54.27 -1.06
C TRP A 532 -21.92 -53.11 -1.37
N VAL A 533 -21.99 -52.02 -0.61
CA VAL A 533 -21.03 -50.89 -0.68
C VAL A 533 -19.82 -51.14 0.23
N GLN A 534 -18.65 -51.38 -0.37
CA GLN A 534 -17.40 -51.73 0.35
C GLN A 534 -17.00 -50.72 1.42
N ALA A 535 -17.10 -49.41 1.14
CA ALA A 535 -16.73 -48.36 2.08
C ALA A 535 -17.62 -48.34 3.35
N LYS A 536 -18.88 -48.77 3.22
CA LYS A 536 -19.82 -48.87 4.34
C LYS A 536 -19.60 -50.17 5.12
N ALA A 537 -19.33 -51.28 4.43
CA ALA A 537 -18.95 -52.54 5.07
C ALA A 537 -17.62 -52.42 5.85
N ALA A 538 -16.67 -51.66 5.32
CA ALA A 538 -15.40 -51.32 5.95
C ALA A 538 -15.58 -50.66 7.33
N ARG A 539 -16.48 -49.68 7.43
CA ARG A 539 -16.81 -49.04 8.73
C ARG A 539 -17.43 -50.01 9.73
N ILE A 540 -18.29 -50.93 9.27
CA ILE A 540 -18.94 -51.94 10.14
C ILE A 540 -17.89 -52.94 10.67
N LEU A 541 -16.89 -53.29 9.86
CA LEU A 541 -15.85 -54.24 10.21
C LEU A 541 -14.65 -53.62 10.92
N GLY A 542 -14.57 -52.29 11.03
CA GLY A 542 -13.39 -51.59 11.53
C GLY A 542 -12.16 -51.75 10.61
N LEU A 543 -12.39 -51.99 9.32
CA LEU A 543 -11.35 -52.18 8.31
C LEU A 543 -11.32 -51.00 7.34
N THR A 544 -10.23 -50.86 6.58
CA THR A 544 -10.18 -49.91 5.46
C THR A 544 -10.89 -50.47 4.22
N PRO A 545 -11.42 -49.62 3.31
CA PRO A 545 -12.04 -50.08 2.07
C PRO A 545 -11.13 -50.97 1.21
N ARG A 546 -9.81 -50.69 1.19
CA ARG A 546 -8.82 -51.53 0.48
C ARG A 546 -8.69 -52.93 1.09
N GLN A 547 -8.67 -53.04 2.42
CA GLN A 547 -8.64 -54.34 3.11
C GLN A 547 -9.89 -55.16 2.85
N VAL A 548 -11.07 -54.53 2.82
CA VAL A 548 -12.32 -55.19 2.42
C VAL A 548 -12.25 -55.67 0.97
N GLY A 549 -11.75 -54.85 0.05
CA GLY A 549 -11.55 -55.26 -1.36
C GLY A 549 -10.59 -56.44 -1.51
N TYR A 550 -9.50 -56.48 -0.74
CA TYR A 550 -8.56 -57.60 -0.73
C TYR A 550 -9.19 -58.87 -0.14
N ALA A 551 -9.94 -58.74 0.95
CA ALA A 551 -10.64 -59.85 1.58
C ALA A 551 -11.72 -60.46 0.66
N LEU A 552 -12.47 -59.64 -0.08
CA LEU A 552 -13.45 -60.12 -1.06
C LEU A 552 -12.81 -60.94 -2.18
N LYS A 553 -11.64 -60.50 -2.70
CA LYS A 553 -10.85 -61.28 -3.67
C LYS A 553 -10.31 -62.57 -3.06
N LYS A 554 -9.76 -62.51 -1.85
CA LYS A 554 -9.19 -63.66 -1.14
C LYS A 554 -10.23 -64.76 -0.87
N TYR A 555 -11.48 -64.39 -0.58
CA TYR A 555 -12.58 -65.33 -0.32
C TYR A 555 -13.49 -65.62 -1.52
N ASN A 556 -13.12 -65.10 -2.70
CA ASN A 556 -13.84 -65.24 -3.96
C ASN A 556 -15.34 -64.91 -3.83
N ILE A 557 -15.66 -63.74 -3.28
CA ILE A 557 -17.04 -63.23 -3.13
C ILE A 557 -17.29 -62.15 -4.17
N ASP A 558 -18.24 -62.40 -5.08
CA ASP A 558 -18.66 -61.42 -6.08
C ASP A 558 -19.52 -60.32 -5.47
N VAL A 559 -19.22 -59.07 -5.81
CA VAL A 559 -19.99 -57.91 -5.35
C VAL A 559 -21.27 -57.82 -6.16
N LYS A 560 -22.43 -58.06 -5.52
CA LYS A 560 -23.73 -57.80 -6.14
C LYS A 560 -23.95 -56.29 -6.24
N ARG A 561 -24.11 -55.75 -7.44
CA ARG A 561 -24.64 -54.39 -7.60
C ARG A 561 -26.15 -54.46 -7.43
N ILE A 562 -26.67 -53.87 -6.34
CA ILE A 562 -28.09 -53.64 -6.10
C ILE A 562 -28.42 -52.21 -6.52
#